data_AF-A0A965GU24-F1
#
_entry.id   AF-A0A965GU24-F1
#
_cell.length_a   1.000
_cell.length_b   1.000
_cell.length_c   1.000
_cell.angle_alpha   90.00
_cell.angle_beta   90.00
_cell.angle_gamma   90.00
#
_symmetry.space_group_name_H-M   'P 1'
#
loop_
_entity.id
_entity.type
_entity.pdbx_description
1 polymer ?
#
loop_
_entity_poly.entity_id
_entity_poly.type
_entity_poly.pdbx_seq_one_letter_code
_entity_poly.pdbx_strand_id
1 'polypeptide(L)'
;GAGGVITNTVSVVAGTSYPVVVGVGGAAAIAQSGPNGSPGGNSQFGSITAIGGAGGYNGHAGSTATTTGGSGGGEGFNGGGPGNGTPGQGNRGGYKYADSAGGGGGGAGEVGGSASNGRGGNGGKGIQSDISGVATWYGGGGAGGSWNGFGGIGGLGGGGNGGGNAAPSGSDGVANTGGGGGGNGYASSNNSGKGGSGIVIVRYQPKIITYGQSIGEATLSGATASVPGSFAFANPSATPAVGSSSQSVIFTPSDTANYETVTTSVVVFVAKATPTILTPPTSTSIGYGQTLGSSALSGGVANEPGTFAWATPSAALPVGSSSQSVTFTPTDTANYNPATTTVSVTVNKATPTISVAPTASGITFGQTLA
;
A
#
# COMPACT_ATOMS: atom_id res chain seq x y z
N GLY A 1 -17.66 -9.36 16.64
CA GLY A 1 -17.23 -8.29 15.72
C GLY A 1 -15.97 -8.71 15.01
N ALA A 2 -15.51 -7.97 14.00
CA ALA A 2 -14.17 -8.20 13.45
C ALA A 2 -13.05 -7.80 14.43
N GLY A 3 -11.83 -8.26 14.19
CA GLY A 3 -10.63 -7.67 14.76
C GLY A 3 -10.41 -6.23 14.26
N GLY A 4 -9.55 -5.51 14.97
CA GLY A 4 -9.10 -4.19 14.56
C GLY A 4 -8.10 -4.28 13.40
N VAL A 5 -8.05 -3.25 12.57
CA VAL A 5 -6.99 -3.07 11.56
C VAL A 5 -6.24 -1.79 11.86
N ILE A 6 -4.92 -1.88 11.96
CA ILE A 6 -4.04 -0.73 12.18
C ILE A 6 -2.84 -0.84 11.24
N THR A 7 -2.46 0.28 10.65
CA THR A 7 -1.28 0.40 9.79
C THR A 7 -0.39 1.50 10.34
N ASN A 8 0.92 1.25 10.39
CA ASN A 8 1.90 2.25 10.82
C ASN A 8 3.29 1.88 10.28
N THR A 9 4.20 2.85 10.27
CA THR A 9 5.61 2.70 9.88
C THR A 9 6.50 2.58 11.11
N VAL A 10 7.44 1.64 11.10
CA VAL A 10 8.37 1.41 12.21
C VAL A 10 9.80 1.32 11.67
N SER A 11 10.73 2.02 12.30
CA SER A 11 12.16 1.81 12.06
C SER A 11 12.61 0.54 12.78
N VAL A 12 13.18 -0.40 12.03
CA VAL A 12 13.77 -1.63 12.58
C VAL A 12 15.29 -1.54 12.56
N VAL A 13 15.93 -2.06 13.59
CA VAL A 13 17.37 -2.11 13.75
C VAL A 13 17.86 -3.48 13.31
N ALA A 14 18.86 -3.48 12.43
CA ALA A 14 19.57 -4.67 11.99
C ALA A 14 20.03 -5.52 13.19
N GLY A 15 19.73 -6.83 13.16
CA GLY A 15 20.13 -7.77 14.22
C GLY A 15 19.28 -7.73 15.49
N THR A 16 18.25 -6.88 15.55
CA THR A 16 17.28 -6.87 16.66
C THR A 16 16.11 -7.82 16.35
N SER A 17 15.76 -8.69 17.29
CA SER A 17 14.56 -9.53 17.19
C SER A 17 13.31 -8.72 17.55
N TYR A 18 12.33 -8.69 16.64
CA TYR A 18 11.03 -8.08 16.87
C TYR A 18 9.97 -9.17 17.03
N PRO A 19 9.36 -9.33 18.23
CA PRO A 19 8.33 -10.35 18.41
C PRO A 19 7.10 -10.02 17.56
N VAL A 20 6.58 -11.04 16.88
CA VAL A 20 5.33 -11.00 16.13
C VAL A 20 4.34 -11.88 16.86
N VAL A 21 3.18 -11.33 17.22
CA VAL A 21 2.06 -12.09 17.77
C VAL A 21 0.93 -12.07 16.75
N VAL A 22 0.42 -13.25 16.39
CA VAL A 22 -0.79 -13.38 15.58
C VAL A 22 -1.93 -13.77 16.49
N GLY A 23 -2.95 -12.91 16.57
CA GLY A 23 -4.12 -13.15 17.39
C GLY A 23 -4.94 -14.33 16.88
N VAL A 24 -5.38 -15.19 17.79
CA VAL A 24 -6.36 -16.24 17.44
C VAL A 24 -7.74 -15.63 17.20
N GLY A 25 -8.55 -16.29 16.39
CA GLY A 25 -9.94 -15.90 16.21
C GLY A 25 -10.77 -16.09 17.48
N GLY A 26 -11.83 -15.30 17.63
CA GLY A 26 -12.77 -15.45 18.75
C GLY A 26 -13.45 -16.81 18.73
N ALA A 27 -13.72 -17.38 19.90
CA ALA A 27 -14.42 -18.66 20.00
C ALA A 27 -15.92 -18.49 19.71
N ALA A 28 -16.52 -19.51 19.09
CA ALA A 28 -17.96 -19.58 18.90
C ALA A 28 -18.70 -19.66 20.25
N ALA A 29 -19.90 -19.09 20.32
CA ALA A 29 -20.85 -19.40 21.37
C ALA A 29 -21.42 -20.81 21.14
N ILE A 30 -21.44 -21.63 22.19
CA ILE A 30 -21.90 -23.02 22.15
C ILE A 30 -23.28 -23.13 22.78
N ALA A 31 -24.29 -23.41 21.94
CA ALA A 31 -25.66 -23.75 22.34
C ALA A 31 -26.40 -22.73 23.26
N GLN A 32 -27.68 -22.98 23.48
CA GLN A 32 -28.61 -22.05 24.14
C GLN A 32 -28.34 -21.81 25.64
N SER A 33 -27.46 -22.58 26.28
CA SER A 33 -27.13 -22.45 27.71
C SER A 33 -25.62 -22.45 28.01
N GLY A 34 -24.78 -22.44 26.97
CA GLY A 34 -23.33 -22.38 27.12
C GLY A 34 -22.78 -20.97 27.25
N PRO A 35 -21.46 -20.83 27.51
CA PRO A 35 -20.82 -19.53 27.68
C PRO A 35 -20.92 -18.68 26.40
N ASN A 36 -20.85 -17.36 26.58
CA ASN A 36 -20.68 -16.43 25.46
C ASN A 36 -19.42 -16.79 24.65
N GLY A 37 -19.43 -16.46 23.36
CA GLY A 37 -18.24 -16.58 22.53
C GLY A 37 -17.14 -15.65 23.05
N SER A 38 -15.91 -16.15 23.14
CA SER A 38 -14.79 -15.38 23.64
C SER A 38 -14.29 -14.34 22.61
N PRO A 39 -13.81 -13.17 23.06
CA PRO A 39 -13.11 -12.23 22.19
C PRO A 39 -11.91 -12.87 21.48
N GLY A 40 -11.57 -12.35 20.30
CA GLY A 40 -10.35 -12.73 19.59
C GLY A 40 -9.09 -12.21 20.30
N GLY A 41 -7.96 -12.84 20.01
CA GLY A 41 -6.65 -12.38 20.49
C GLY A 41 -6.12 -11.18 19.70
N ASN A 42 -5.24 -10.40 20.32
CA ASN A 42 -4.56 -9.28 19.66
C ASN A 42 -3.49 -9.76 18.69
N SER A 43 -3.28 -9.03 17.60
CA SER A 43 -2.10 -9.18 16.74
C SER A 43 -1.13 -8.03 17.00
N GLN A 44 0.17 -8.30 17.09
CA GLN A 44 1.16 -7.32 17.51
C GLN A 44 2.45 -7.41 16.71
N PHE A 45 3.01 -6.25 16.36
CA PHE A 45 4.36 -6.08 15.85
C PHE A 45 5.03 -4.92 16.59
N GLY A 46 6.02 -5.22 17.44
CA GLY A 46 6.64 -4.20 18.30
C GLY A 46 5.60 -3.49 19.17
N SER A 47 5.53 -2.15 19.08
CA SER A 47 4.55 -1.34 19.81
C SER A 47 3.16 -1.27 19.15
N ILE A 48 3.01 -1.76 17.93
CA ILE A 48 1.74 -1.71 17.19
C ILE A 48 0.88 -2.89 17.59
N THR A 49 -0.30 -2.62 18.15
CA THR A 49 -1.24 -3.66 18.58
C THR A 49 -2.60 -3.47 17.91
N ALA A 50 -2.98 -4.44 17.09
CA ALA A 50 -4.34 -4.60 16.59
C ALA A 50 -5.17 -5.40 17.61
N ILE A 51 -6.24 -4.80 18.12
CA ILE A 51 -7.07 -5.41 19.15
C ILE A 51 -7.96 -6.50 18.52
N GLY A 52 -8.05 -7.66 19.16
CA GLY A 52 -8.91 -8.74 18.74
C GLY A 52 -10.40 -8.36 18.71
N GLY A 53 -11.18 -9.11 17.93
CA GLY A 53 -12.59 -8.79 17.76
C GLY A 53 -13.44 -9.09 18.99
N ALA A 54 -14.54 -8.36 19.14
CA ALA A 54 -15.53 -8.63 20.18
C ALA A 54 -16.11 -10.04 20.07
N GLY A 55 -16.32 -10.69 21.22
CA GLY A 55 -16.98 -12.00 21.32
C GLY A 55 -18.44 -11.97 20.88
N GLY A 56 -19.00 -13.13 20.55
CA GLY A 56 -20.42 -13.30 20.21
C GLY A 56 -21.28 -13.51 21.46
N TYR A 57 -22.49 -12.95 21.50
CA TYR A 57 -23.39 -13.08 22.65
C TYR A 57 -24.30 -14.29 22.51
N ASN A 58 -24.45 -15.03 23.61
CA ASN A 58 -25.51 -16.00 23.76
C ASN A 58 -26.75 -15.32 24.35
N GLY A 59 -27.82 -15.22 23.55
CA GLY A 59 -29.07 -14.55 23.91
C GLY A 59 -29.88 -15.20 25.03
N HIS A 60 -29.36 -16.20 25.75
CA HIS A 60 -30.05 -16.89 26.85
C HIS A 60 -29.24 -16.89 28.16
N ALA A 61 -28.01 -16.36 28.15
CA ALA A 61 -27.10 -16.39 29.30
C ALA A 61 -27.31 -15.24 30.31
N GLY A 62 -28.45 -14.54 30.28
CA GLY A 62 -28.82 -13.49 31.26
C GLY A 62 -27.92 -12.25 31.32
N SER A 63 -26.90 -12.14 30.46
CA SER A 63 -25.97 -11.00 30.42
C SER A 63 -26.26 -10.09 29.21
N THR A 64 -26.33 -8.78 29.45
CA THR A 64 -26.81 -7.75 28.50
C THR A 64 -25.68 -6.96 27.83
N ALA A 65 -24.42 -7.19 28.19
CA ALA A 65 -23.34 -6.33 27.72
C ALA A 65 -22.67 -6.88 26.47
N THR A 66 -22.73 -6.09 25.40
CA THR A 66 -21.92 -6.36 24.22
C THR A 66 -20.45 -5.99 24.47
N THR A 67 -19.57 -6.99 24.71
CA THR A 67 -18.10 -6.82 24.70
C THR A 67 -17.60 -5.93 23.57
N THR A 68 -16.80 -4.94 23.91
CA THR A 68 -16.02 -4.15 22.95
C THR A 68 -14.81 -4.95 22.46
N GLY A 69 -14.26 -4.58 21.31
CA GLY A 69 -13.03 -5.14 20.75
C GLY A 69 -12.44 -4.19 19.74
N GLY A 70 -11.54 -4.68 18.87
CA GLY A 70 -11.08 -3.92 17.71
C GLY A 70 -12.28 -3.40 16.90
N SER A 71 -13.21 -4.31 16.55
CA SER A 71 -14.57 -3.96 16.12
C SER A 71 -15.62 -4.58 17.04
N GLY A 72 -16.76 -3.88 17.16
CA GLY A 72 -17.85 -4.23 18.05
C GLY A 72 -18.71 -5.39 17.56
N GLY A 73 -19.30 -6.15 18.50
CA GLY A 73 -20.29 -7.19 18.21
C GLY A 73 -21.64 -6.59 17.79
N GLY A 74 -22.37 -7.31 16.94
CA GLY A 74 -23.77 -6.99 16.65
C GLY A 74 -24.66 -7.29 17.86
N GLU A 75 -25.79 -6.60 17.96
CA GLU A 75 -26.74 -6.82 19.05
C GLU A 75 -27.45 -8.19 18.90
N GLY A 76 -27.50 -8.94 20.00
CA GLY A 76 -28.21 -10.22 20.10
C GLY A 76 -29.62 -10.09 20.65
N PHE A 77 -30.33 -11.22 20.74
CA PHE A 77 -31.74 -11.32 21.12
C PHE A 77 -32.12 -10.61 22.43
N ASN A 78 -31.35 -10.76 23.53
CA ASN A 78 -31.71 -10.22 24.85
C ASN A 78 -31.53 -8.69 25.03
N GLY A 79 -31.15 -7.96 23.97
CA GLY A 79 -30.97 -6.50 24.02
C GLY A 79 -29.71 -6.06 24.77
N GLY A 80 -29.45 -4.74 24.79
CA GLY A 80 -28.26 -4.12 25.37
C GLY A 80 -27.47 -3.23 24.39
N GLY A 81 -27.92 -3.16 23.13
CA GLY A 81 -27.29 -2.39 22.06
C GLY A 81 -26.02 -3.03 21.50
N PRO A 82 -25.61 -2.72 20.26
CA PRO A 82 -24.40 -3.26 19.69
C PRO A 82 -23.14 -2.70 20.34
N GLY A 83 -22.11 -3.56 20.39
CA GLY A 83 -20.83 -3.25 20.99
C GLY A 83 -20.08 -2.22 20.16
N ASN A 84 -19.30 -1.36 20.82
CA ASN A 84 -18.47 -0.37 20.16
C ASN A 84 -17.15 -0.99 19.67
N GLY A 85 -16.64 -0.45 18.55
CA GLY A 85 -15.27 -0.70 18.11
C GLY A 85 -14.29 0.24 18.81
N THR A 86 -13.00 -0.10 18.76
CA THR A 86 -11.94 0.76 19.27
C THR A 86 -11.66 1.87 18.26
N PRO A 87 -11.66 3.16 18.66
CA PRO A 87 -11.36 4.26 17.76
C PRO A 87 -10.06 4.05 16.98
N GLY A 88 -10.11 4.25 15.67
CA GLY A 88 -8.97 4.07 14.76
C GLY A 88 -8.64 2.62 14.40
N GLN A 89 -9.37 1.62 14.91
CA GLN A 89 -9.17 0.21 14.54
C GLN A 89 -10.42 -0.48 14.03
N GLY A 90 -11.61 -0.05 14.46
CA GLY A 90 -12.85 -0.59 13.93
C GLY A 90 -14.11 0.07 14.46
N ASN A 91 -15.23 -0.45 13.99
CA ASN A 91 -16.53 0.21 14.14
C ASN A 91 -17.48 -0.59 15.02
N ARG A 92 -18.57 0.08 15.41
CA ARG A 92 -19.67 -0.51 16.17
C ARG A 92 -20.43 -1.56 15.34
N GLY A 93 -21.06 -2.52 16.00
CA GLY A 93 -22.03 -3.41 15.36
C GLY A 93 -23.37 -2.73 15.07
N GLY A 94 -24.27 -3.50 14.45
CA GLY A 94 -25.64 -3.12 14.13
C GLY A 94 -26.65 -3.57 15.19
N TYR A 95 -27.82 -2.93 15.19
CA TYR A 95 -28.90 -3.23 16.13
C TYR A 95 -29.69 -4.48 15.73
N LYS A 96 -30.36 -5.09 16.71
CA LYS A 96 -31.29 -6.21 16.48
C LYS A 96 -32.61 -5.71 15.87
N TYR A 97 -33.39 -6.62 15.31
CA TYR A 97 -34.78 -6.38 14.93
C TYR A 97 -35.69 -7.24 15.79
N ALA A 98 -36.37 -6.58 16.72
CA ALA A 98 -37.19 -7.24 17.74
C ALA A 98 -36.42 -8.43 18.35
N ASP A 99 -37.13 -9.54 18.52
CA ASP A 99 -36.62 -10.78 19.11
C ASP A 99 -36.43 -11.86 18.02
N SER A 100 -36.30 -11.46 16.74
CA SER A 100 -36.25 -12.41 15.62
C SER A 100 -34.95 -12.36 14.82
N ALA A 101 -34.18 -11.27 14.86
CA ALA A 101 -32.92 -11.20 14.11
C ALA A 101 -31.86 -10.34 14.82
N GLY A 102 -30.62 -10.84 14.82
CA GLY A 102 -29.46 -10.15 15.40
C GLY A 102 -28.79 -9.19 14.41
N GLY A 103 -28.23 -8.11 14.92
CA GLY A 103 -27.46 -7.17 14.10
C GLY A 103 -26.12 -7.75 13.64
N GLY A 104 -25.57 -7.22 12.55
CA GLY A 104 -24.24 -7.59 12.08
C GLY A 104 -23.13 -6.99 12.94
N GLY A 105 -22.00 -7.68 13.05
CA GLY A 105 -20.80 -7.15 13.68
C GLY A 105 -20.19 -6.00 12.89
N GLY A 106 -19.57 -5.05 13.59
CA GLY A 106 -18.79 -4.00 12.96
C GLY A 106 -17.57 -4.59 12.25
N GLY A 107 -17.22 -4.00 11.12
CA GLY A 107 -15.94 -4.22 10.46
C GLY A 107 -14.97 -3.09 10.79
N ALA A 108 -13.71 -3.27 10.38
CA ALA A 108 -12.69 -2.24 10.56
C ALA A 108 -12.98 -0.96 9.76
N GLY A 109 -13.69 -1.08 8.62
CA GLY A 109 -13.98 0.04 7.71
C GLY A 109 -15.41 0.60 7.83
N GLU A 110 -16.39 -0.22 8.21
CA GLU A 110 -17.79 0.19 8.28
C GLU A 110 -18.52 -0.37 9.51
N VAL A 111 -19.54 0.36 9.98
CA VAL A 111 -20.49 -0.09 11.02
C VAL A 111 -21.26 -1.33 10.53
N GLY A 112 -21.53 -2.26 11.44
CA GLY A 112 -22.36 -3.43 11.14
C GLY A 112 -23.80 -3.04 10.81
N GLY A 113 -24.40 -3.72 9.84
CA GLY A 113 -25.79 -3.47 9.46
C GLY A 113 -26.76 -3.88 10.58
N SER A 114 -27.77 -3.04 10.83
CA SER A 114 -28.90 -3.44 11.68
C SER A 114 -29.71 -4.54 11.00
N ALA A 115 -30.29 -5.42 11.81
CA ALA A 115 -31.23 -6.41 11.33
C ALA A 115 -32.54 -5.78 10.85
N SER A 116 -33.30 -6.55 10.09
CA SER A 116 -34.65 -6.21 9.65
C SER A 116 -35.58 -7.42 9.77
N ASN A 117 -36.87 -7.23 9.48
CA ASN A 117 -37.85 -8.32 9.55
C ASN A 117 -37.40 -9.56 8.76
N GLY A 118 -37.16 -10.67 9.47
CA GLY A 118 -36.74 -11.95 8.88
C GLY A 118 -35.32 -11.94 8.29
N ARG A 119 -34.48 -10.93 8.55
CA ARG A 119 -33.09 -10.89 8.06
C ARG A 119 -32.11 -10.41 9.12
N GLY A 120 -31.08 -11.22 9.35
CA GLY A 120 -29.94 -10.82 10.15
C GLY A 120 -29.19 -9.65 9.52
N GLY A 121 -28.59 -8.80 10.34
CA GLY A 121 -27.82 -7.67 9.86
C GLY A 121 -26.53 -8.11 9.15
N ASN A 122 -26.17 -7.44 8.06
CA ASN A 122 -24.92 -7.71 7.36
C ASN A 122 -23.71 -7.26 8.20
N GLY A 123 -22.60 -8.00 8.09
CA GLY A 123 -21.34 -7.57 8.69
C GLY A 123 -20.80 -6.31 8.02
N GLY A 124 -20.22 -5.40 8.81
CA GLY A 124 -19.55 -4.22 8.28
C GLY A 124 -18.30 -4.61 7.48
N LYS A 125 -17.98 -3.88 6.42
CA LYS A 125 -16.75 -4.13 5.65
C LYS A 125 -15.50 -3.84 6.47
N GLY A 126 -14.45 -4.58 6.17
CA GLY A 126 -13.10 -4.31 6.64
C GLY A 126 -12.47 -3.09 5.96
N ILE A 127 -11.15 -2.94 6.13
CA ILE A 127 -10.34 -1.96 5.41
C ILE A 127 -9.59 -2.67 4.29
N GLN A 128 -9.54 -2.07 3.11
CA GLN A 128 -8.72 -2.57 2.00
C GLN A 128 -7.27 -2.07 2.15
N SER A 129 -6.30 -2.96 1.98
CA SER A 129 -4.89 -2.64 1.98
C SER A 129 -4.14 -3.42 0.90
N ASP A 130 -3.19 -2.77 0.24
CA ASP A 130 -2.28 -3.35 -0.74
C ASP A 130 -0.91 -3.72 -0.12
N ILE A 131 -0.81 -3.75 1.20
CA ILE A 131 0.44 -4.04 1.93
C ILE A 131 1.03 -5.41 1.58
N SER A 132 0.20 -6.37 1.17
CA SER A 132 0.59 -7.70 0.69
C SER A 132 1.01 -7.73 -0.80
N GLY A 133 0.95 -6.60 -1.50
CA GLY A 133 1.21 -6.49 -2.94
C GLY A 133 -0.04 -6.59 -3.82
N VAL A 134 -1.19 -6.98 -3.25
CA VAL A 134 -2.49 -7.02 -3.93
C VAL A 134 -3.56 -6.44 -3.00
N ALA A 135 -4.44 -5.59 -3.53
CA ALA A 135 -5.50 -4.94 -2.75
C ALA A 135 -6.45 -5.96 -2.11
N THR A 136 -6.31 -6.18 -0.80
CA THR A 136 -7.01 -7.21 -0.03
C THR A 136 -7.76 -6.58 1.14
N TRP A 137 -8.93 -7.11 1.48
CA TRP A 137 -9.72 -6.63 2.61
C TRP A 137 -9.34 -7.35 3.90
N TYR A 138 -9.27 -6.62 5.02
CA TYR A 138 -8.97 -7.16 6.35
C TYR A 138 -9.96 -6.61 7.37
N GLY A 139 -10.35 -7.44 8.35
CA GLY A 139 -11.23 -7.04 9.45
C GLY A 139 -12.70 -6.91 9.06
N GLY A 140 -13.23 -7.84 8.25
CA GLY A 140 -14.65 -7.88 7.90
C GLY A 140 -15.53 -8.38 9.05
N GLY A 141 -16.61 -7.66 9.38
CA GLY A 141 -17.54 -8.04 10.44
C GLY A 141 -18.31 -9.32 10.10
N GLY A 142 -18.61 -10.15 11.08
CA GLY A 142 -19.52 -11.29 10.91
C GLY A 142 -20.97 -10.82 10.85
N ALA A 143 -21.83 -11.53 10.13
CA ALA A 143 -23.25 -11.20 10.03
C ALA A 143 -24.07 -11.72 11.22
N GLY A 144 -25.21 -11.08 11.46
CA GLY A 144 -26.20 -11.54 12.44
C GLY A 144 -27.03 -12.71 11.91
N GLY A 145 -27.51 -13.57 12.80
CA GLY A 145 -28.43 -14.65 12.47
C GLY A 145 -29.90 -14.26 12.61
N SER A 146 -30.80 -15.14 12.16
CA SER A 146 -32.26 -14.92 12.16
C SER A 146 -33.06 -16.17 12.58
N TRP A 147 -34.01 -15.98 13.47
CA TRP A 147 -35.01 -16.95 13.95
C TRP A 147 -36.15 -16.95 12.93
N ASN A 148 -36.24 -17.96 12.07
CA ASN A 148 -37.21 -18.05 10.96
C ASN A 148 -37.01 -17.04 9.81
N GLY A 149 -35.76 -16.80 9.42
CA GLY A 149 -35.44 -15.95 8.28
C GLY A 149 -34.10 -16.28 7.63
N PHE A 150 -33.51 -15.31 6.94
CA PHE A 150 -32.18 -15.44 6.36
C PHE A 150 -31.14 -14.79 7.27
N GLY A 151 -29.99 -15.44 7.44
CA GLY A 151 -28.84 -14.77 8.05
C GLY A 151 -28.32 -13.64 7.16
N GLY A 152 -27.64 -12.68 7.79
CA GLY A 152 -26.94 -11.64 7.05
C GLY A 152 -25.73 -12.19 6.28
N ILE A 153 -25.17 -11.36 5.41
CA ILE A 153 -23.92 -11.65 4.71
C ILE A 153 -22.74 -11.06 5.50
N GLY A 154 -21.66 -11.84 5.64
CA GLY A 154 -20.43 -11.37 6.27
C GLY A 154 -19.77 -10.23 5.48
N GLY A 155 -19.10 -9.33 6.19
CA GLY A 155 -18.41 -8.19 5.57
C GLY A 155 -17.17 -8.61 4.79
N LEU A 156 -16.82 -7.80 3.77
CA LEU A 156 -15.55 -7.95 3.05
C LEU A 156 -14.38 -7.89 4.04
N GLY A 157 -13.40 -8.76 3.86
CA GLY A 157 -12.33 -8.98 4.85
C GLY A 157 -12.56 -10.19 5.75
N GLY A 158 -13.33 -11.17 5.26
CA GLY A 158 -13.45 -12.49 5.84
C GLY A 158 -14.52 -12.65 6.91
N GLY A 159 -15.54 -11.80 6.92
CA GLY A 159 -16.68 -11.99 7.81
C GLY A 159 -17.48 -13.26 7.46
N GLY A 160 -17.89 -14.01 8.47
CA GLY A 160 -18.79 -15.14 8.32
C GLY A 160 -20.25 -14.70 8.11
N ASN A 161 -20.97 -15.39 7.23
CA ASN A 161 -22.42 -15.28 7.07
C ASN A 161 -23.16 -15.77 8.32
N GLY A 162 -24.27 -15.09 8.64
CA GLY A 162 -25.16 -15.51 9.72
C GLY A 162 -26.01 -16.73 9.33
N GLY A 163 -26.49 -17.44 10.34
CA GLY A 163 -27.41 -18.55 10.19
C GLY A 163 -28.87 -18.10 10.04
N GLY A 164 -29.64 -18.85 9.26
CA GLY A 164 -31.08 -18.66 9.06
C GLY A 164 -31.83 -19.99 9.12
N ASN A 165 -33.06 -20.06 8.61
CA ASN A 165 -33.89 -21.27 8.69
C ASN A 165 -33.28 -22.46 7.91
N ALA A 166 -32.79 -22.20 6.68
CA ALA A 166 -32.22 -23.24 5.82
C ALA A 166 -30.79 -23.67 6.21
N ALA A 167 -30.05 -22.79 6.90
CA ALA A 167 -28.67 -23.02 7.33
C ALA A 167 -28.49 -22.34 8.69
N PRO A 168 -28.78 -23.04 9.80
CA PRO A 168 -29.00 -22.36 11.07
C PRO A 168 -27.73 -22.08 11.87
N SER A 169 -26.60 -22.70 11.52
CA SER A 169 -25.29 -22.34 12.09
C SER A 169 -24.70 -21.13 11.36
N GLY A 170 -24.07 -20.25 12.12
CA GLY A 170 -23.25 -19.19 11.54
C GLY A 170 -21.97 -19.79 10.96
N SER A 171 -21.46 -19.19 9.89
CA SER A 171 -20.17 -19.60 9.31
C SER A 171 -19.00 -18.92 10.02
N ASP A 172 -17.86 -19.60 10.04
CA ASP A 172 -16.62 -19.07 10.60
C ASP A 172 -16.12 -17.88 9.78
N GLY A 173 -15.43 -16.96 10.45
CA GLY A 173 -14.62 -15.95 9.79
C GLY A 173 -13.43 -16.59 9.08
N VAL A 174 -12.99 -15.98 8.00
CA VAL A 174 -11.85 -16.46 7.22
C VAL A 174 -10.56 -16.26 8.02
N ALA A 175 -9.75 -17.31 8.12
CA ALA A 175 -8.46 -17.25 8.79
C ALA A 175 -7.53 -16.20 8.14
N ASN A 176 -6.66 -15.60 8.93
CA ASN A 176 -5.67 -14.60 8.52
C ASN A 176 -6.27 -13.31 7.93
N THR A 177 -7.51 -12.99 8.27
CA THR A 177 -8.12 -11.71 7.90
C THR A 177 -8.56 -10.89 9.10
N GLY A 178 -8.57 -11.46 10.31
CA GLY A 178 -9.23 -10.88 11.48
C GLY A 178 -10.75 -10.80 11.35
N GLY A 179 -11.36 -11.59 10.45
CA GLY A 179 -12.80 -11.57 10.20
C GLY A 179 -13.64 -12.04 11.39
N GLY A 180 -14.84 -11.48 11.57
CA GLY A 180 -15.78 -11.91 12.60
C GLY A 180 -16.56 -13.15 12.18
N GLY A 181 -16.89 -14.04 13.13
CA GLY A 181 -17.78 -15.17 12.89
C GLY A 181 -19.26 -14.75 12.79
N GLY A 182 -20.05 -15.49 12.01
CA GLY A 182 -21.49 -15.24 11.86
C GLY A 182 -22.30 -15.71 13.08
N GLY A 183 -23.37 -15.00 13.42
CA GLY A 183 -24.33 -15.42 14.43
C GLY A 183 -25.19 -16.59 13.96
N ASN A 184 -25.64 -17.46 14.86
CA ASN A 184 -26.57 -18.54 14.53
C ASN A 184 -28.04 -18.06 14.41
N GLY A 185 -28.86 -18.83 13.70
CA GLY A 185 -30.31 -18.71 13.65
C GLY A 185 -31.01 -19.50 14.77
N TYR A 186 -32.10 -20.21 14.43
CA TYR A 186 -32.98 -20.91 15.40
C TYR A 186 -32.28 -22.06 16.19
N ALA A 187 -32.35 -21.96 17.52
CA ALA A 187 -32.41 -22.96 18.61
C ALA A 187 -31.36 -24.05 18.91
N SER A 188 -31.35 -24.36 20.22
CA SER A 188 -30.90 -25.50 21.05
C SER A 188 -29.57 -26.21 20.77
N SER A 189 -29.16 -26.41 19.52
CA SER A 189 -27.95 -27.19 19.16
C SER A 189 -27.07 -26.54 18.10
N ASN A 190 -27.39 -25.31 17.67
CA ASN A 190 -26.68 -24.63 16.59
C ASN A 190 -25.60 -23.70 17.15
N ASN A 191 -24.48 -23.61 16.43
CA ASN A 191 -23.31 -22.86 16.86
C ASN A 191 -23.19 -21.58 16.04
N SER A 192 -22.73 -20.51 16.69
CA SER A 192 -22.20 -19.37 15.94
C SER A 192 -20.89 -19.77 15.25
N GLY A 193 -20.49 -19.00 14.26
CA GLY A 193 -19.14 -19.13 13.70
C GLY A 193 -18.08 -18.63 14.66
N LYS A 194 -16.88 -19.20 14.57
CA LYS A 194 -15.65 -18.68 15.18
C LYS A 194 -15.18 -17.45 14.40
N GLY A 195 -14.44 -16.56 15.04
CA GLY A 195 -13.70 -15.53 14.33
C GLY A 195 -12.52 -16.13 13.55
N GLY A 196 -12.10 -15.45 12.49
CA GLY A 196 -10.84 -15.74 11.82
C GLY A 196 -9.64 -15.28 12.66
N SER A 197 -8.50 -15.95 12.53
CA SER A 197 -7.24 -15.46 13.09
C SER A 197 -6.88 -14.08 12.52
N GLY A 198 -6.14 -13.30 13.31
CA GLY A 198 -5.50 -12.08 12.83
C GLY A 198 -4.37 -12.37 11.85
N ILE A 199 -3.71 -11.32 11.40
CA ILE A 199 -2.54 -11.37 10.53
C ILE A 199 -1.64 -10.18 10.84
N VAL A 200 -0.33 -10.38 10.71
CA VAL A 200 0.67 -9.30 10.74
C VAL A 200 1.41 -9.33 9.42
N ILE A 201 1.36 -8.22 8.68
CA ILE A 201 2.05 -8.08 7.39
C ILE A 201 3.08 -6.96 7.52
N VAL A 202 4.35 -7.33 7.35
CA VAL A 202 5.47 -6.38 7.36
C VAL A 202 5.94 -6.20 5.93
N ARG A 203 5.82 -4.97 5.41
CA ARG A 203 6.40 -4.57 4.13
C ARG A 203 7.54 -3.60 4.39
N TYR A 204 8.73 -3.95 3.92
CA TYR A 204 9.92 -3.12 4.03
C TYR A 204 10.55 -2.95 2.65
N GLN A 205 11.22 -1.82 2.43
CA GLN A 205 12.04 -1.65 1.24
C GLN A 205 13.37 -2.38 1.46
N PRO A 206 13.82 -3.24 0.53
CA PRO A 206 15.15 -3.80 0.61
C PRO A 206 16.17 -2.67 0.55
N LYS A 207 17.33 -2.85 1.20
CA LYS A 207 18.45 -1.92 1.01
C LYS A 207 18.95 -2.08 -0.43
N ILE A 208 18.91 -1.01 -1.19
CA ILE A 208 19.27 -0.95 -2.61
C ILE A 208 20.63 -0.26 -2.73
N ILE A 209 21.54 -0.82 -3.53
CA ILE A 209 22.72 -0.08 -4.02
C ILE A 209 22.38 0.57 -5.36
N THR A 210 23.07 1.65 -5.72
CA THR A 210 22.93 2.27 -7.03
C THR A 210 23.91 1.66 -8.02
N TYR A 211 23.55 1.58 -9.30
CA TYR A 211 24.47 1.11 -10.34
C TYR A 211 25.80 1.84 -10.30
N GLY A 212 26.90 1.08 -10.46
CA GLY A 212 28.27 1.57 -10.28
C GLY A 212 28.81 1.41 -8.86
N GLN A 213 27.96 1.19 -7.84
CA GLN A 213 28.41 0.83 -6.49
C GLN A 213 28.82 -0.65 -6.42
N SER A 214 29.78 -0.92 -5.55
CA SER A 214 30.20 -2.29 -5.22
C SER A 214 29.24 -2.95 -4.23
N ILE A 215 29.08 -4.27 -4.33
CA ILE A 215 28.26 -5.05 -3.38
C ILE A 215 28.76 -4.90 -1.93
N GLY A 216 30.05 -4.66 -1.71
CA GLY A 216 30.63 -4.41 -0.38
C GLY A 216 30.09 -3.17 0.33
N GLU A 217 29.46 -2.25 -0.39
CA GLU A 217 28.75 -1.10 0.19
C GLU A 217 27.37 -1.48 0.76
N ALA A 218 26.83 -2.64 0.36
CA ALA A 218 25.65 -3.20 0.97
C ALA A 218 26.00 -3.78 2.35
N THR A 219 25.13 -3.54 3.33
CA THR A 219 25.30 -4.08 4.68
C THR A 219 24.52 -5.38 4.82
N LEU A 220 25.22 -6.48 5.13
CA LEU A 220 24.60 -7.73 5.54
C LEU A 220 24.06 -7.58 6.97
N SER A 221 22.81 -7.99 7.20
CA SER A 221 22.20 -7.92 8.53
C SER A 221 21.14 -9.01 8.72
N GLY A 222 20.84 -9.34 9.99
CA GLY A 222 19.81 -10.32 10.35
C GLY A 222 20.20 -11.78 10.20
N ALA A 223 21.39 -12.09 9.68
CA ALA A 223 21.91 -13.45 9.64
C ALA A 223 22.39 -13.89 11.04
N THR A 224 22.07 -15.13 11.41
CA THR A 224 22.51 -15.78 12.65
C THR A 224 23.17 -17.12 12.31
N ALA A 225 24.17 -17.53 13.10
CA ALA A 225 24.78 -18.84 13.02
C ALA A 225 24.76 -19.52 14.39
N SER A 226 24.87 -20.85 14.42
CA SER A 226 24.91 -21.64 15.66
C SER A 226 26.21 -21.48 16.45
N VAL A 227 27.24 -20.90 15.82
CA VAL A 227 28.55 -20.58 16.42
C VAL A 227 28.92 -19.12 16.12
N PRO A 228 29.76 -18.48 16.95
CA PRO A 228 30.27 -17.14 16.66
C PRO A 228 31.04 -17.09 15.32
N GLY A 229 30.90 -15.99 14.59
CA GLY A 229 31.58 -15.77 13.31
C GLY A 229 31.12 -14.49 12.62
N SER A 230 31.53 -14.32 11.36
CA SER A 230 31.20 -13.15 10.54
C SER A 230 30.67 -13.54 9.17
N PHE A 231 29.81 -12.70 8.60
CA PHE A 231 29.32 -12.84 7.23
C PHE A 231 29.94 -11.78 6.32
N ALA A 232 30.40 -12.19 5.14
CA ALA A 232 30.91 -11.29 4.11
C ALA A 232 30.44 -11.76 2.73
N PHE A 233 30.24 -10.82 1.80
CA PHE A 233 30.02 -11.20 0.40
C PHE A 233 31.24 -11.92 -0.16
N ALA A 234 31.02 -12.97 -0.95
CA ALA A 234 32.10 -13.74 -1.56
C ALA A 234 32.92 -12.89 -2.56
N ASN A 235 32.26 -11.96 -3.25
CA ASN A 235 32.89 -11.00 -4.15
C ASN A 235 32.39 -9.58 -3.82
N PRO A 236 32.95 -8.91 -2.80
CA PRO A 236 32.48 -7.59 -2.38
C PRO A 236 32.75 -6.50 -3.42
N SER A 237 33.73 -6.69 -4.32
CA SER A 237 34.04 -5.74 -5.40
C SER A 237 33.11 -5.83 -6.60
N ALA A 238 32.19 -6.80 -6.66
CA ALA A 238 31.29 -6.95 -7.79
C ALA A 238 30.33 -5.75 -7.91
N THR A 239 30.17 -5.25 -9.13
CA THR A 239 29.25 -4.17 -9.52
C THR A 239 28.12 -4.76 -10.37
N PRO A 240 27.05 -5.29 -9.76
CA PRO A 240 25.94 -5.93 -10.48
C PRO A 240 25.17 -4.93 -11.35
N ALA A 241 24.58 -5.45 -12.43
CA ALA A 241 23.64 -4.68 -13.25
C ALA A 241 22.36 -4.34 -12.49
N VAL A 242 21.60 -3.36 -13.00
CA VAL A 242 20.32 -2.95 -12.43
C VAL A 242 19.33 -4.11 -12.37
N GLY A 243 18.55 -4.16 -11.28
CA GLY A 243 17.57 -5.19 -11.01
C GLY A 243 17.89 -5.98 -9.74
N SER A 244 17.36 -7.21 -9.66
CA SER A 244 17.61 -8.11 -8.53
C SER A 244 18.52 -9.25 -8.94
N SER A 245 19.55 -9.54 -8.15
CA SER A 245 20.45 -10.67 -8.36
C SER A 245 20.75 -11.40 -7.07
N SER A 246 20.93 -12.72 -7.14
CA SER A 246 21.36 -13.54 -6.01
C SER A 246 22.88 -13.46 -5.87
N GLN A 247 23.37 -13.07 -4.69
CA GLN A 247 24.79 -12.86 -4.40
C GLN A 247 25.24 -13.82 -3.30
N SER A 248 26.39 -14.45 -3.50
CA SER A 248 26.97 -15.38 -2.54
C SER A 248 27.53 -14.66 -1.31
N VAL A 249 27.24 -15.19 -0.14
CA VAL A 249 27.72 -14.73 1.16
C VAL A 249 28.42 -15.89 1.86
N ILE A 250 29.61 -15.65 2.37
CA ILE A 250 30.41 -16.61 3.11
C ILE A 250 30.28 -16.28 4.59
N PHE A 251 29.89 -17.29 5.37
CA PHE A 251 30.04 -17.29 6.81
C PHE A 251 31.39 -17.90 7.19
N THR A 252 32.16 -17.16 7.99
CA THR A 252 33.43 -17.62 8.55
C THR A 252 33.26 -17.74 10.06
N PRO A 253 33.23 -18.96 10.62
CA PRO A 253 33.27 -19.17 12.06
C PRO A 253 34.52 -18.52 12.68
N SER A 254 34.42 -18.04 13.91
CA SER A 254 35.60 -17.53 14.65
C SER A 254 36.58 -18.65 15.02
N ASP A 255 36.09 -19.88 15.20
CA ASP A 255 36.90 -21.08 15.44
C ASP A 255 37.05 -21.89 14.15
N THR A 256 38.01 -21.49 13.31
CA THR A 256 38.27 -22.12 12.02
C THR A 256 39.04 -23.44 12.12
N ALA A 257 39.50 -23.84 13.31
CA ALA A 257 40.18 -25.12 13.50
C ALA A 257 39.17 -26.29 13.61
N ASN A 258 37.97 -26.00 14.13
CA ASN A 258 36.94 -27.00 14.36
C ASN A 258 35.73 -26.87 13.41
N TYR A 259 35.55 -25.71 12.76
CA TYR A 259 34.40 -25.45 11.90
C TYR A 259 34.80 -24.93 10.52
N GLU A 260 34.16 -25.51 9.50
CA GLU A 260 34.32 -25.09 8.10
C GLU A 260 33.51 -23.83 7.78
N THR A 261 33.95 -23.08 6.77
CA THR A 261 33.17 -21.97 6.22
C THR A 261 31.92 -22.47 5.49
N VAL A 262 30.83 -21.72 5.56
CA VAL A 262 29.57 -22.06 4.89
C VAL A 262 29.19 -20.95 3.91
N THR A 263 28.82 -21.32 2.69
CA THR A 263 28.31 -20.38 1.68
C THR A 263 26.78 -20.42 1.65
N THR A 264 26.18 -19.24 1.66
CA THR A 264 24.76 -19.02 1.42
C THR A 264 24.59 -17.93 0.36
N SER A 265 23.36 -17.52 0.09
CA SER A 265 23.06 -16.46 -0.86
C SER A 265 21.99 -15.50 -0.36
N VAL A 266 22.10 -14.24 -0.78
CA VAL A 266 21.18 -13.16 -0.46
C VAL A 266 20.80 -12.43 -1.75
N VAL A 267 19.54 -12.00 -1.85
CA VAL A 267 19.11 -11.17 -2.99
C VAL A 267 19.53 -9.72 -2.76
N VAL A 268 20.25 -9.15 -3.72
CA VAL A 268 20.63 -7.73 -3.75
C VAL A 268 19.83 -7.03 -4.84
N PHE A 269 19.32 -5.84 -4.51
CA PHE A 269 18.61 -4.97 -5.44
C PHE A 269 19.50 -3.79 -5.84
N VAL A 270 19.53 -3.50 -7.13
CA VAL A 270 20.35 -2.44 -7.73
C VAL A 270 19.44 -1.47 -8.47
N ALA A 271 19.43 -0.20 -8.07
CA ALA A 271 18.69 0.85 -8.76
C ALA A 271 19.54 1.49 -9.88
N LYS A 272 18.86 2.07 -10.87
CA LYS A 272 19.52 2.87 -11.90
C LYS A 272 20.24 4.08 -11.30
N ALA A 273 21.43 4.37 -11.82
CA ALA A 273 22.15 5.60 -11.52
C ALA A 273 21.60 6.77 -12.35
N THR A 274 21.80 8.00 -11.88
CA THR A 274 21.53 9.19 -12.69
C THR A 274 22.88 9.78 -13.10
N PRO A 275 23.18 9.91 -14.40
CA PRO A 275 24.42 10.51 -14.87
C PRO A 275 24.52 11.98 -14.44
N THR A 276 25.74 12.46 -14.28
CA THR A 276 26.05 13.85 -14.02
C THR A 276 26.38 14.56 -15.33
N ILE A 277 25.67 15.65 -15.60
CA ILE A 277 26.00 16.57 -16.69
C ILE A 277 27.12 17.49 -16.18
N LEU A 278 28.33 17.31 -16.70
CA LEU A 278 29.53 18.05 -16.29
C LEU A 278 29.57 19.44 -16.93
N THR A 279 29.20 19.50 -18.21
CA THR A 279 29.12 20.74 -18.98
C THR A 279 27.79 20.73 -19.75
N PRO A 280 26.89 21.72 -19.55
CA PRO A 280 25.68 21.85 -20.36
C PRO A 280 26.02 22.11 -21.84
N PRO A 281 25.19 21.66 -22.80
CA PRO A 281 25.37 22.00 -24.20
C PRO A 281 25.08 23.48 -24.45
N THR A 282 25.50 23.97 -25.61
CA THR A 282 25.15 25.31 -26.13
C THR A 282 24.13 25.18 -27.25
N SER A 283 23.42 26.26 -27.55
CA SER A 283 22.37 26.28 -28.58
C SER A 283 22.61 27.37 -29.63
N THR A 284 22.21 27.12 -30.88
CA THR A 284 22.16 28.17 -31.91
C THR A 284 20.92 29.06 -31.76
N SER A 285 21.00 30.33 -32.19
CA SER A 285 19.83 31.22 -32.21
C SER A 285 18.83 30.79 -33.31
N ILE A 286 17.54 31.04 -33.08
CA ILE A 286 16.46 30.81 -34.04
C ILE A 286 15.72 32.11 -34.38
N GLY A 287 15.00 32.14 -35.50
CA GLY A 287 14.12 33.26 -35.86
C GLY A 287 12.72 33.12 -35.27
N TYR A 288 12.01 34.23 -35.08
CA TYR A 288 10.61 34.23 -34.65
C TYR A 288 9.73 33.40 -35.59
N GLY A 289 8.91 32.51 -35.02
CA GLY A 289 8.08 31.54 -35.75
C GLY A 289 8.70 30.14 -35.88
N GLN A 290 10.01 29.99 -35.65
CA GLN A 290 10.66 28.67 -35.59
C GLN A 290 10.41 27.98 -34.24
N THR A 291 10.43 26.65 -34.23
CA THR A 291 10.35 25.83 -33.02
C THR A 291 11.73 25.58 -32.40
N LEU A 292 11.77 25.14 -31.14
CA LEU A 292 12.99 24.75 -30.43
C LEU A 292 13.82 23.69 -31.17
N GLY A 293 13.17 22.76 -31.87
CA GLY A 293 13.85 21.73 -32.68
C GLY A 293 14.70 22.30 -33.81
N SER A 294 14.51 23.58 -34.18
CA SER A 294 15.39 24.29 -35.14
C SER A 294 16.67 24.84 -34.50
N SER A 295 16.73 24.93 -33.17
CA SER A 295 17.91 25.36 -32.42
C SER A 295 18.81 24.15 -32.22
N ALA A 296 19.96 24.12 -32.91
CA ALA A 296 20.90 23.02 -32.83
C ALA A 296 21.63 23.07 -31.48
N LEU A 297 21.62 21.94 -30.77
CA LEU A 297 22.43 21.74 -29.58
C LEU A 297 23.82 21.22 -29.98
N SER A 298 24.88 21.80 -29.43
CA SER A 298 26.25 21.36 -29.66
C SER A 298 27.12 21.49 -28.40
N GLY A 299 28.20 20.70 -28.36
CA GLY A 299 29.00 20.52 -27.16
C GLY A 299 28.21 19.75 -26.08
N GLY A 300 28.48 20.10 -24.82
CA GLY A 300 27.94 19.37 -23.67
C GLY A 300 28.74 18.11 -23.37
N VAL A 301 28.96 17.84 -22.09
CA VAL A 301 29.71 16.68 -21.59
C VAL A 301 28.99 16.13 -20.38
N ALA A 302 28.74 14.83 -20.38
CA ALA A 302 28.30 14.07 -19.22
C ALA A 302 29.40 13.06 -18.83
N ASN A 303 29.31 12.51 -17.61
CA ASN A 303 30.23 11.46 -17.17
C ASN A 303 29.95 10.09 -17.81
N GLU A 304 28.87 9.97 -18.58
CA GLU A 304 28.46 8.78 -19.31
C GLU A 304 28.26 9.11 -20.80
N PRO A 305 28.42 8.15 -21.72
CA PRO A 305 28.06 8.33 -23.12
C PRO A 305 26.55 8.50 -23.30
N GLY A 306 26.14 9.41 -24.18
CA GLY A 306 24.73 9.67 -24.46
C GLY A 306 24.52 10.87 -25.37
N THR A 307 23.27 11.32 -25.47
CA THR A 307 22.87 12.43 -26.35
C THR A 307 22.05 13.49 -25.60
N PHE A 308 22.18 14.74 -26.02
CA PHE A 308 21.37 15.85 -25.53
C PHE A 308 20.27 16.19 -26.54
N ALA A 309 19.04 16.37 -26.05
CA ALA A 309 17.90 16.79 -26.87
C ALA A 309 16.99 17.76 -26.10
N TRP A 310 16.32 18.66 -26.80
CA TRP A 310 15.28 19.51 -26.21
C TRP A 310 14.15 18.65 -25.62
N ALA A 311 13.70 18.97 -24.41
CA ALA A 311 12.57 18.27 -23.79
C ALA A 311 11.25 18.53 -24.54
N THR A 312 11.10 19.71 -25.13
CA THR A 312 9.91 20.15 -25.87
C THR A 312 10.29 20.75 -27.23
N PRO A 313 10.76 19.94 -28.20
CA PRO A 313 11.29 20.44 -29.47
C PRO A 313 10.25 21.15 -30.34
N SER A 314 8.95 20.92 -30.11
CA SER A 314 7.85 21.57 -30.84
C SER A 314 7.48 22.96 -30.33
N ALA A 315 8.03 23.41 -29.18
CA ALA A 315 7.65 24.70 -28.62
C ALA A 315 8.16 25.87 -29.47
N ALA A 316 7.29 26.82 -29.77
CA ALA A 316 7.63 28.11 -30.36
C ALA A 316 7.75 29.15 -29.24
N LEU A 317 8.83 29.93 -29.27
CA LEU A 317 9.18 30.85 -28.18
C LEU A 317 8.98 32.31 -28.59
N PRO A 318 8.67 33.21 -27.64
CA PRO A 318 8.66 34.64 -27.89
C PRO A 318 10.07 35.16 -28.21
N VAL A 319 10.14 36.32 -28.88
CA VAL A 319 11.41 37.01 -29.16
C VAL A 319 12.14 37.32 -27.85
N GLY A 320 13.47 37.14 -27.85
CA GLY A 320 14.34 37.37 -26.69
C GLY A 320 15.09 36.10 -26.29
N SER A 321 15.72 36.13 -25.12
CA SER A 321 16.45 34.98 -24.56
C SER A 321 15.63 34.33 -23.46
N SER A 322 15.53 33.00 -23.50
CA SER A 322 14.88 32.21 -22.45
C SER A 322 15.58 30.89 -22.21
N SER A 323 15.59 30.41 -20.96
CA SER A 323 16.14 29.10 -20.61
C SER A 323 15.14 28.00 -20.90
N GLN A 324 15.61 26.95 -21.58
CA GLN A 324 14.79 25.84 -22.04
C GLN A 324 15.39 24.51 -21.57
N SER A 325 14.52 23.54 -21.26
CA SER A 325 14.94 22.26 -20.70
C SER A 325 15.54 21.35 -21.78
N VAL A 326 16.69 20.77 -21.47
CA VAL A 326 17.40 19.77 -22.28
C VAL A 326 17.51 18.49 -21.46
N THR A 327 17.17 17.37 -22.08
CA THR A 327 17.32 16.03 -21.53
C THR A 327 18.58 15.39 -22.09
N PHE A 328 19.46 14.94 -21.20
CA PHE A 328 20.54 14.01 -21.52
C PHE A 328 20.02 12.58 -21.40
N THR A 329 20.15 11.80 -22.47
CA THR A 329 19.78 10.38 -22.52
C THR A 329 21.04 9.53 -22.67
N PRO A 330 21.42 8.77 -21.63
CA PRO A 330 22.54 7.83 -21.70
C PRO A 330 22.32 6.78 -22.78
N THR A 331 23.39 6.30 -23.40
CA THR A 331 23.32 5.15 -24.29
C THR A 331 22.94 3.88 -23.51
N ASP A 332 23.46 3.72 -22.29
CA ASP A 332 23.06 2.64 -21.38
C ASP A 332 21.78 2.99 -20.61
N THR A 333 20.65 2.83 -21.28
CA THR A 333 19.33 3.05 -20.68
C THR A 333 18.89 1.93 -19.74
N ALA A 334 19.60 0.79 -19.71
CA ALA A 334 19.31 -0.29 -18.77
C ALA A 334 19.79 0.06 -17.36
N ASN A 335 20.95 0.71 -17.27
CA ASN A 335 21.58 1.02 -15.98
C ASN A 335 21.45 2.47 -15.53
N TYR A 336 21.11 3.40 -16.43
CA TYR A 336 20.98 4.82 -16.10
C TYR A 336 19.60 5.41 -16.39
N ASN A 337 19.22 6.39 -15.56
CA ASN A 337 18.10 7.28 -15.82
C ASN A 337 18.54 8.45 -16.71
N PRO A 338 17.61 9.12 -17.43
CA PRO A 338 17.90 10.41 -18.05
C PRO A 338 18.25 11.48 -17.00
N ALA A 339 19.08 12.45 -17.40
CA ALA A 339 19.37 13.65 -16.61
C ALA A 339 18.84 14.89 -17.33
N THR A 340 18.61 15.99 -16.61
CA THR A 340 18.10 17.24 -17.20
C THR A 340 18.99 18.42 -16.85
N THR A 341 19.06 19.38 -17.75
CA THR A 341 19.70 20.68 -17.56
C THR A 341 18.93 21.76 -18.32
N THR A 342 19.32 23.02 -18.19
CA THR A 342 18.71 24.13 -18.94
C THR A 342 19.75 24.82 -19.80
N VAL A 343 19.35 25.21 -21.02
CA VAL A 343 20.17 25.95 -21.98
C VAL A 343 19.43 27.21 -22.42
N SER A 344 20.14 28.34 -22.47
CA SER A 344 19.57 29.62 -22.92
C SER A 344 19.51 29.69 -24.44
N VAL A 345 18.31 29.91 -24.99
CA VAL A 345 18.06 30.06 -26.43
C VAL A 345 17.70 31.50 -26.74
N THR A 346 18.30 32.07 -27.79
CA THR A 346 17.96 33.41 -28.30
C THR A 346 17.06 33.31 -29.54
N VAL A 347 15.92 33.99 -29.49
CA VAL A 347 14.96 34.13 -30.59
C VAL A 347 15.08 35.53 -31.18
N ASN A 348 15.54 35.61 -32.43
CA ASN A 348 15.70 36.86 -33.17
C ASN A 348 14.38 37.32 -33.78
N LYS A 349 14.19 38.63 -33.92
CA LYS A 349 13.04 39.19 -34.64
C LYS A 349 13.05 38.74 -36.11
N ALA A 350 11.87 38.45 -36.66
CA ALA A 350 11.71 38.26 -38.10
C ALA A 350 11.59 39.61 -38.80
N THR A 351 12.23 39.76 -39.96
CA THR A 351 12.08 40.95 -40.81
C THR A 351 10.81 40.78 -41.67
N PRO A 352 9.81 41.68 -41.56
CA PRO A 352 8.64 41.63 -42.44
C PRO A 352 9.04 42.02 -43.87
N THR A 353 8.44 41.37 -44.86
CA THR A 353 8.61 41.74 -46.27
C THR A 353 7.42 42.57 -46.75
N ILE A 354 7.70 43.65 -47.46
CA ILE A 354 6.67 44.43 -48.18
C ILE A 354 6.59 43.81 -49.59
N SER A 355 5.51 43.07 -49.86
CA SER A 355 5.30 42.44 -51.17
C SER A 355 4.71 43.39 -52.20
N VAL A 356 4.00 44.44 -51.75
CA VAL A 356 3.42 45.48 -52.60
C VAL A 356 3.61 46.82 -51.90
N ALA A 357 4.29 47.77 -52.55
CA ALA A 357 4.43 49.12 -52.03
C ALA A 357 3.09 49.88 -52.11
N PRO A 358 2.74 50.73 -51.13
CA PRO A 358 1.54 51.53 -51.21
C PRO A 358 1.62 52.50 -52.39
N THR A 359 0.52 52.66 -53.12
CA THR A 359 0.36 53.68 -54.15
C THR A 359 -0.42 54.86 -53.58
N ALA A 360 0.06 56.08 -53.81
CA ALA A 360 -0.66 57.29 -53.44
C ALA A 360 -1.61 57.71 -54.57
N SER A 361 -2.82 58.12 -54.20
CA SER A 361 -3.72 58.83 -55.13
C SER A 361 -3.12 60.20 -55.47
N GLY A 362 -3.30 60.67 -56.70
CA GLY A 362 -2.88 62.03 -57.08
C GLY A 362 -3.70 63.10 -56.35
N ILE A 363 -3.06 64.19 -55.94
CA ILE A 363 -3.73 65.39 -55.42
C ILE A 363 -3.62 66.56 -56.39
N THR A 364 -4.58 67.47 -56.34
CA THR A 364 -4.59 68.69 -57.16
C THR A 364 -3.86 69.83 -56.45
N PHE A 365 -3.26 70.74 -57.21
CA PHE A 365 -2.56 71.92 -56.69
C PHE A 365 -3.45 72.72 -55.72
N GLY A 366 -2.98 72.89 -54.47
CA GLY A 366 -3.70 73.57 -53.38
C GLY A 366 -4.27 72.64 -52.30
N GLN A 367 -4.36 71.33 -52.53
CA GLN A 367 -4.79 70.36 -51.52
C GLN A 367 -3.66 70.03 -50.54
N THR A 368 -3.95 69.97 -49.25
CA THR A 368 -3.01 69.48 -48.24
C THR A 368 -2.97 67.96 -48.22
N LEU A 369 -1.81 67.38 -47.90
CA LEU A 369 -1.75 65.97 -47.51
C LEU A 369 -2.61 65.79 -46.25
N ALA A 370 -3.50 64.80 -46.29
CA ALA A 370 -4.25 64.36 -45.11
C ALA A 370 -3.34 63.55 -44.18
#